data_AF-A0A5P9D4S2-F1
#
_entry.id   AF-A0A5P9D4S2-F1
#
_cell.length_a   1.000
_cell.length_b   1.000
_cell.length_c   1.000
_cell.angle_alpha   90.00
_cell.angle_beta   90.00
_cell.angle_gamma   90.00
#
_symmetry.space_group_name_H-M   'P 1'
#
loop_
_entity.id
_entity.type
_entity.pdbx_description
1 polymer ?
#
loop_
_entity_poly.entity_id
_entity_poly.type
_entity_poly.pdbx_seq_one_letter_code
_entity_poly.pdbx_strand_id
1 'polypeptide(L)' 'MGAQAIRFLIQVAFAMAGLVAVVLVAPPYGASLGLFLLVFGLWLGRRVFKRIATLDEVKADLRDRVDDGP' A
#
# COMPACT_ATOMS: atom_id res chain seq x y z
N MET A 1 -1.25 -3.54 17.01
CA MET A 1 -1.37 -3.51 15.53
C MET A 1 -0.07 -4.01 14.95
N GLY A 2 -0.08 -5.12 14.20
CA GLY A 2 1.14 -5.66 13.56
C GLY A 2 1.58 -4.85 12.34
N ALA A 3 2.82 -5.04 11.88
CA ALA A 3 3.40 -4.32 10.74
C ALA A 3 2.57 -4.48 9.45
N GLN A 4 1.93 -5.63 9.28
CA GLN A 4 1.05 -5.93 8.14
C GLN A 4 -0.23 -5.08 8.16
N ALA A 5 -0.83 -4.86 9.34
CA ALA A 5 -1.98 -3.97 9.49
C ALA A 5 -1.61 -2.53 9.15
N ILE A 6 -0.42 -2.06 9.55
CA ILE A 6 0.07 -0.71 9.21
C ILE A 6 0.28 -0.57 7.70
N ARG A 7 0.88 -1.57 7.05
CA ARG A 7 1.02 -1.60 5.58
C ARG A 7 -0.35 -1.53 4.91
N PHE A 8 -1.33 -2.29 5.37
CA PHE A 8 -2.69 -2.28 4.83
C PHE A 8 -3.36 -0.92 5.00
N LEU A 9 -3.28 -0.31 6.19
CA LEU A 9 -3.84 1.01 6.46
C LEU A 9 -3.25 2.09 5.54
N ILE A 10 -1.93 2.06 5.31
CA ILE A 10 -1.27 2.97 4.36
C ILE A 10 -1.83 2.75 2.95
N GLN A 11 -1.93 1.51 2.49
CA GLN A 11 -2.42 1.20 1.15
C GLN A 11 -3.88 1.66 0.97
N VAL A 12 -4.75 1.40 1.95
CA VAL A 12 -6.16 1.82 1.92
C VAL A 12 -6.27 3.35 1.92
N ALA A 13 -5.51 4.04 2.78
CA ALA A 13 -5.52 5.50 2.84
C ALA A 13 -5.14 6.12 1.48
N PHE A 14 -4.09 5.60 0.83
CA PHE A 14 -3.66 6.08 -0.48
C PHE A 14 -4.61 5.68 -1.60
N ALA A 15 -5.24 4.50 -1.53
CA ALA A 15 -6.27 4.11 -2.50
C ALA A 15 -7.49 5.03 -2.42
N MET A 16 -7.95 5.35 -1.21
CA MET A 16 -9.05 6.29 -1.00
C MET A 16 -8.68 7.69 -1.47
N ALA A 17 -7.48 8.18 -1.14
CA ALA A 17 -6.98 9.46 -1.64
C ALA A 17 -6.88 9.48 -3.17
N GLY A 18 -6.44 8.39 -3.79
CA GLY A 18 -6.39 8.24 -5.25
C GLY A 18 -7.77 8.31 -5.89
N LEU A 19 -8.77 7.64 -5.30
CA LEU A 19 -10.16 7.70 -5.78
C LEU A 19 -10.71 9.13 -5.70
N VAL A 20 -10.51 9.81 -4.56
CA VAL A 20 -10.89 11.22 -4.38
C VAL A 20 -10.20 12.10 -5.41
N ALA A 21 -8.91 11.89 -5.67
CA ALA A 21 -8.16 12.63 -6.67
C ALA A 21 -8.73 12.43 -8.09
N VAL A 22 -9.14 11.22 -8.46
CA VAL A 22 -9.75 10.96 -9.77
C VAL A 22 -11.09 11.68 -9.92
N VAL A 23 -11.90 11.76 -8.86
CA VAL A 23 -13.27 12.31 -8.91
C VAL A 23 -13.30 13.84 -8.80
N LEU A 24 -12.47 14.43 -7.93
CA LEU A 24 -12.56 15.85 -7.61
C LEU A 24 -11.58 16.74 -8.39
N VAL A 25 -10.51 16.17 -8.97
CA VAL A 25 -9.51 16.95 -9.70
C VAL A 25 -9.94 17.11 -11.16
N ALA A 26 -9.80 18.33 -11.67
CA ALA A 26 -10.13 18.64 -13.05
C ALA A 26 -9.31 17.78 -14.05
N PRO A 27 -9.94 17.31 -15.13
CA PRO A 27 -9.24 16.66 -16.23
C PRO A 27 -8.13 17.57 -16.82
N PRO A 28 -7.00 17.01 -17.26
CA PRO A 28 -6.66 15.58 -17.33
C PRO A 28 -5.95 15.03 -16.07
N TYR A 29 -5.73 15.85 -15.05
CA TYR A 29 -4.76 15.56 -13.98
C TYR A 29 -5.25 14.57 -12.92
N GLY A 30 -6.56 14.39 -12.77
CA GLY A 30 -7.14 13.49 -11.77
C GLY A 30 -6.69 12.03 -11.95
N ALA A 31 -6.66 11.53 -13.19
CA ALA A 31 -6.22 10.17 -13.48
C ALA A 31 -4.72 9.96 -13.19
N SER A 32 -3.86 10.89 -13.62
CA SER A 32 -2.42 10.80 -13.37
C SER A 32 -2.09 10.90 -11.88
N LEU A 33 -2.78 11.78 -11.16
CA LEU A 33 -2.59 11.95 -9.71
C LEU A 33 -3.10 10.73 -8.94
N GLY A 34 -4.26 10.19 -9.32
CA GLY A 34 -4.80 8.97 -8.73
C GLY A 34 -3.87 7.77 -8.91
N LEU A 35 -3.33 7.58 -10.11
CA LEU A 35 -2.34 6.54 -10.40
C LEU A 35 -1.07 6.73 -9.56
N PHE A 36 -0.55 7.97 -9.50
CA PHE A 36 0.61 8.28 -8.69
C PHE A 36 0.39 7.93 -7.21
N LEU A 37 -0.75 8.31 -6.64
CA LEU A 37 -1.11 8.01 -5.25
C LEU A 37 -1.20 6.50 -4.99
N LEU A 38 -1.76 5.72 -5.91
CA LEU A 38 -1.82 4.26 -5.80
C LEU A 38 -0.42 3.64 -5.78
N VAL A 39 0.41 3.97 -6.76
CA VAL A 39 1.78 3.43 -6.86
C VAL A 39 2.62 3.85 -5.65
N PHE A 40 2.51 5.12 -5.25
CA PHE A 40 3.23 5.65 -4.09
C PHE A 40 2.76 5.00 -2.79
N GLY A 41 1.45 4.76 -2.61
CA GLY A 41 0.90 4.05 -1.45
C GLY A 41 1.42 2.62 -1.32
N LEU A 42 1.51 1.89 -2.44
CA LEU A 42 2.11 0.55 -2.48
C LEU A 42 3.59 0.57 -2.10
N TRP A 43 4.34 1.52 -2.67
CA TRP A 43 5.77 1.70 -2.38
C TRP A 43 6.00 2.07 -0.91
N LEU A 44 5.24 3.05 -0.39
CA LEU A 44 5.36 3.53 0.99
C LEU A 44 4.97 2.43 1.98
N GLY A 45 3.86 1.73 1.76
CA GLY A 45 3.44 0.61 2.60
C GLY A 45 4.52 -0.48 2.68
N ARG A 46 5.14 -0.82 1.54
CA ARG A 46 6.28 -1.76 1.50
C ARG A 46 7.52 -1.20 2.22
N ARG A 47 7.83 0.08 2.05
CA ARG A 47 8.98 0.74 2.68
C ARG A 47 8.84 0.79 4.19
N VAL A 48 7.65 1.11 4.69
CA VAL A 48 7.31 1.17 6.11
C VAL A 48 7.36 -0.22 6.72
N PHE A 49 6.72 -1.22 6.10
CA PHE A 49 6.78 -2.62 6.56
C PHE A 49 8.22 -3.08 6.79
N LYS A 50 9.12 -2.85 5.81
CA LYS A 50 10.54 -3.20 5.94
C LYS A 50 11.28 -2.48 7.08
N ARG A 51 10.78 -1.35 7.57
CA ARG A 51 11.40 -0.61 8.69
C ARG A 51 10.88 -1.03 10.05
N ILE A 52 9.61 -1.45 10.14
CA ILE A 52 8.94 -1.70 11.42
C ILE A 52 8.74 -3.19 11.70
N ALA A 53 8.74 -4.04 10.68
CA ALA A 53 8.44 -5.46 10.84
C ALA A 53 9.54 -6.16 11.62
N THR A 54 9.13 -7.00 12.56
CA THR A 54 10.05 -7.91 13.26
C THR A 54 10.43 -9.10 12.37
N LEU A 55 11.47 -9.84 12.74
CA LEU A 55 11.90 -11.04 11.98
C LEU A 55 10.78 -12.09 11.90
N ASP A 56 9.98 -12.24 12.96
CA ASP A 56 8.84 -13.16 12.98
C ASP A 56 7.75 -12.74 12.01
N GLU A 57 7.43 -11.44 11.93
CA GLU A 57 6.46 -10.90 10.98
C GLU A 57 6.95 -11.02 9.53
N VAL A 58 8.26 -10.84 9.28
CA VAL A 58 8.85 -11.04 7.95
C VAL A 58 8.80 -12.52 7.56
N LYS A 59 9.08 -13.43 8.49
CA LYS A 59 9.00 -14.87 8.25
C LYS A 59 7.55 -15.31 7.97
N ALA A 60 6.57 -14.76 8.70
CA ALA A 60 5.16 -14.99 8.44
C ALA A 60 4.75 -14.48 7.05
N ASP A 61 5.09 -13.24 6.69
CA ASP A 61 4.80 -12.67 5.36
C ASP A 61 5.47 -13.44 4.21
N LEU A 62 6.65 -14.02 4.43
CA LEU A 62 7.29 -14.91 3.45
C LEU A 62 6.60 -16.26 3.35
N ARG A 63 6.18 -16.82 4.49
CA ARG A 63 5.47 -18.10 4.52
C ARG A 63 4.11 -17.98 3.85
N ASP A 64 3.35 -16.93 4.15
CA ASP A 64 2.08 -16.65 3.47
C ASP A 64 2.26 -16.60 1.95
N ARG A 65 3.33 -15.95 1.45
CA ARG A 65 3.60 -15.88 0.00
C ARG A 65 4.02 -17.20 -0.63
N VAL A 66 4.58 -18.12 0.15
CA VAL A 66 4.98 -19.45 -0.30
C VAL A 66 3.78 -20.39 -0.27
N ASP A 67 2.96 -20.30 0.78
CA ASP A 67 1.74 -21.08 0.96
C ASP A 67 0.66 -20.62 -0.05
N ASP A 68 0.57 -19.32 -0.37
CA ASP A 68 -0.23 -18.73 -1.46
C ASP A 68 0.46 -18.85 -2.85
N GLY A 69 1.37 -19.81 -3.04
CA GLY A 69 2.01 -20.09 -4.34
C GLY A 69 0.99 -20.32 -5.48
N PRO A 70 1.42 -20.19 -6.76
CA PRO A 70 0.59 -19.82 -7.93
C PRO A 70 -0.73 -20.58 -8.10
#